data_AF-A0A0E3NW98-F1
#
_entry.id   AF-A0A0E3NW98-F1
#
_cell.length_a   1.000
_cell.length_b   1.000
_cell.length_c   1.000
_cell.angle_alpha   90.00
_cell.angle_beta   90.00
_cell.angle_gamma   90.00
#
_symmetry.space_group_name_H-M   'P 1'
#
loop_
_entity.id
_entity.type
_entity.pdbx_description
1 polymer ?
#
loop_
_entity_poly.entity_id
_entity_poly.type
_entity_poly.pdbx_seq_one_letter_code
_entity_poly.pdbx_strand_id
1 'polypeptide(L)'
;MFTMNEQKAIELGEAGIKAASERNEYDAIQNIDYLRELGVELIKGDLEKESKMVAVYIRNIGTKAAQKRFEEPATAAIEALKELSEMSLEKGYSNALWSLARAVQEVGKGAAHFKIEVPAQKAVGVLEIIGLGAVEKKMEVVTLWTTLALEEIDFVSNEQELPEIVDAAKAACEAIIKSSEEKGFIARQQIEVYPKLIYDTIKNFGGYQDLRPSSYQDQANEAFREETFFEEEAEDEEAETEEAETEEAETEEAETEEAENKDK
;
A
#
# COMPACT_ATOMS: atom_id res chain seq x y z
N MET A 1 6.30 -11.79 -19.32
CA MET A 1 5.04 -12.11 -20.02
C MET A 1 3.96 -12.19 -18.97
N PHE A 2 2.83 -11.51 -19.12
CA PHE A 2 1.79 -11.50 -18.08
C PHE A 2 1.06 -12.84 -18.01
N THR A 3 0.65 -13.23 -16.79
CA THR A 3 -0.26 -14.35 -16.57
C THR A 3 -1.67 -14.01 -17.08
N MET A 4 -2.52 -15.03 -17.26
CA MET A 4 -3.92 -14.80 -17.67
C MET A 4 -4.70 -13.96 -16.65
N ASN A 5 -4.44 -14.17 -15.35
CA ASN A 5 -5.04 -13.38 -14.29
C ASN A 5 -4.57 -11.93 -14.34
N GLU A 6 -3.28 -11.74 -14.62
CA GLU A 6 -2.71 -10.41 -14.74
C GLU A 6 -3.31 -9.65 -15.93
N GLN A 7 -3.38 -10.30 -17.09
CA GLN A 7 -4.01 -9.75 -18.28
C GLN A 7 -5.46 -9.32 -18.02
N LYS A 8 -6.25 -10.17 -17.34
CA LYS A 8 -7.64 -9.87 -17.00
C LYS A 8 -7.75 -8.64 -16.08
N ALA A 9 -6.90 -8.56 -15.06
CA ALA A 9 -6.87 -7.40 -14.16
C ALA A 9 -6.46 -6.11 -14.89
N ILE A 10 -5.49 -6.17 -15.81
CA ILE A 10 -5.10 -5.04 -16.66
C ILE A 10 -6.28 -4.54 -17.48
N GLU A 11 -6.96 -5.44 -18.21
CA GLU A 11 -8.08 -5.09 -19.09
C GLU A 11 -9.23 -4.44 -18.33
N LEU A 12 -9.62 -5.03 -17.19
CA LEU A 12 -10.66 -4.47 -16.30
C LEU A 12 -10.25 -3.13 -15.70
N GLY A 13 -8.99 -3.03 -15.26
CA GLY A 13 -8.43 -1.81 -14.69
C GLY A 13 -8.43 -0.64 -15.67
N GLU A 14 -7.90 -0.86 -16.88
CA GLU A 14 -7.87 0.15 -17.94
C GLU A 14 -9.28 0.59 -18.37
N ALA A 15 -10.19 -0.37 -18.53
CA ALA A 15 -11.59 -0.08 -18.86
C ALA A 15 -12.28 0.73 -17.75
N GLY A 16 -12.08 0.37 -16.48
CA GLY A 16 -12.63 1.10 -15.34
C GLY A 16 -12.07 2.53 -15.21
N ILE A 17 -10.76 2.72 -15.41
CA ILE A 17 -10.12 4.04 -15.36
C ILE A 17 -10.67 4.92 -16.50
N LYS A 18 -10.83 4.35 -17.69
CA LYS A 18 -11.43 5.04 -18.83
C LYS A 18 -12.88 5.43 -18.54
N ALA A 19 -13.69 4.51 -18.01
CA ALA A 19 -15.07 4.78 -17.64
C ALA A 19 -15.19 5.93 -16.62
N ALA A 20 -14.38 5.91 -15.55
CA ALA A 20 -14.32 6.99 -14.58
C ALA A 20 -13.89 8.32 -15.23
N SER A 21 -12.97 8.29 -16.20
CA SER A 21 -12.52 9.48 -16.93
C SER A 21 -13.59 10.07 -17.84
N GLU A 22 -14.37 9.21 -18.50
CA GLU A 22 -15.44 9.55 -19.44
C GLU A 22 -16.79 9.84 -18.75
N ARG A 23 -16.81 9.87 -17.41
CA ARG A 23 -18.02 10.10 -16.59
C ARG A 23 -19.08 9.02 -16.72
N ASN A 24 -18.66 7.78 -16.95
CA ASN A 24 -19.54 6.63 -16.90
C ASN A 24 -19.39 5.93 -15.55
N GLU A 25 -20.15 6.39 -14.54
CA GLU A 25 -20.11 5.85 -13.17
C GLU A 25 -20.54 4.39 -13.12
N TYR A 26 -21.52 3.99 -13.95
CA TYR A 26 -22.00 2.61 -14.02
C TYR A 26 -20.91 1.64 -14.47
N ASP A 27 -20.24 1.93 -15.59
CA ASP A 27 -19.16 1.08 -16.10
C ASP A 27 -17.95 1.09 -15.14
N ALA A 28 -17.68 2.21 -14.47
CA ALA A 28 -16.61 2.28 -13.47
C ALA A 28 -16.89 1.34 -12.28
N ILE A 29 -18.12 1.38 -11.74
CA ILE A 29 -18.57 0.47 -10.68
C ILE A 29 -18.52 -0.99 -11.15
N GLN A 30 -19.01 -1.27 -12.36
CA GLN A 30 -19.00 -2.62 -12.91
C GLN A 30 -17.57 -3.20 -13.04
N ASN A 31 -16.60 -2.39 -13.46
CA ASN A 31 -15.20 -2.82 -13.51
C ASN A 31 -14.60 -3.02 -12.11
N ILE A 32 -14.98 -2.19 -11.13
CA ILE A 32 -14.61 -2.40 -9.71
C ILE A 32 -15.18 -3.73 -9.21
N ASP A 33 -16.44 -4.04 -9.49
CA ASP A 33 -17.08 -5.30 -9.09
C ASP A 33 -16.38 -6.52 -9.73
N TYR A 34 -16.01 -6.45 -11.01
CA TYR A 34 -15.28 -7.53 -11.66
C TYR A 34 -13.85 -7.70 -11.12
N LEU A 35 -13.17 -6.60 -10.80
CA LEU A 35 -11.86 -6.64 -10.14
C LEU A 35 -11.99 -7.24 -8.74
N ARG A 36 -13.02 -6.86 -7.97
CA ARG A 36 -13.32 -7.44 -6.65
C ARG A 36 -13.51 -8.95 -6.76
N GLU A 37 -14.35 -9.43 -7.66
CA GLU A 37 -14.59 -10.86 -7.88
C GLU A 37 -13.29 -11.60 -8.23
N LEU A 38 -12.47 -11.03 -9.13
CA LEU A 38 -11.16 -11.57 -9.44
C LEU A 38 -10.25 -11.61 -8.20
N GLY A 39 -10.19 -10.54 -7.42
CA GLY A 39 -9.41 -10.49 -6.18
C GLY A 39 -9.85 -11.57 -5.17
N VAL A 40 -11.15 -11.77 -5.01
CA VAL A 40 -11.73 -12.83 -4.17
C VAL A 40 -11.29 -14.22 -4.65
N GLU A 41 -11.32 -14.47 -5.97
CA GLU A 41 -10.85 -15.73 -6.56
C GLU A 41 -9.34 -15.94 -6.31
N LEU A 42 -8.52 -14.90 -6.51
CA LEU A 42 -7.07 -14.97 -6.31
C LEU A 42 -6.70 -15.24 -4.85
N ILE A 43 -7.32 -14.53 -3.89
CA ILE A 43 -7.08 -14.76 -2.45
C ILE A 43 -7.51 -16.17 -2.05
N LYS A 44 -8.65 -16.67 -2.57
CA LYS A 44 -9.10 -18.04 -2.31
C LYS A 44 -8.18 -19.10 -2.93
N GLY A 45 -7.59 -18.80 -4.07
CA GLY A 45 -6.63 -19.64 -4.78
C GLY A 45 -5.19 -19.55 -4.27
N ASP A 46 -4.96 -18.85 -3.16
CA ASP A 46 -3.65 -18.61 -2.56
C ASP A 46 -2.64 -17.88 -3.48
N LEU A 47 -3.16 -17.02 -4.37
CA LEU A 47 -2.39 -16.21 -5.32
C LEU A 47 -2.17 -14.78 -4.78
N GLU A 48 -1.39 -14.68 -3.69
CA GLU A 48 -1.15 -13.41 -3.00
C GLU A 48 -0.47 -12.37 -3.90
N LYS A 49 0.49 -12.77 -4.76
CA LYS A 49 1.20 -11.83 -5.63
C LYS A 49 0.23 -11.17 -6.62
N GLU A 50 -0.61 -11.96 -7.26
CA GLU A 50 -1.57 -11.50 -8.27
C GLU A 50 -2.70 -10.66 -7.65
N SER A 51 -3.10 -10.95 -6.41
CA SER A 51 -4.15 -10.18 -5.73
C SER A 51 -3.75 -8.74 -5.43
N LYS A 52 -2.44 -8.47 -5.24
CA LYS A 52 -1.92 -7.09 -5.08
C LYS A 52 -2.27 -6.21 -6.29
N MET A 53 -2.16 -6.76 -7.49
CA MET A 53 -2.41 -6.00 -8.70
C MET A 53 -3.89 -5.62 -8.85
N VAL A 54 -4.80 -6.47 -8.36
CA VAL A 54 -6.22 -6.11 -8.25
C VAL A 54 -6.42 -4.89 -7.34
N ALA A 55 -5.74 -4.84 -6.20
CA ALA A 55 -5.79 -3.67 -5.30
C ALA A 55 -5.33 -2.39 -6.01
N VAL A 56 -4.25 -2.46 -6.78
CA VAL A 56 -3.72 -1.35 -7.58
C VAL A 56 -4.75 -0.83 -8.59
N TYR A 57 -5.45 -1.71 -9.31
CA TYR A 57 -6.45 -1.27 -10.27
C TYR A 57 -7.71 -0.70 -9.62
N ILE A 58 -8.21 -1.31 -8.55
CA ILE A 58 -9.34 -0.75 -7.79
C ILE A 58 -8.98 0.63 -7.24
N ARG A 59 -7.77 0.80 -6.69
CA ARG A 59 -7.23 2.09 -6.26
C ARG A 59 -7.26 3.12 -7.39
N ASN A 60 -6.70 2.79 -8.55
CA ASN A 60 -6.59 3.72 -9.67
C ASN A 60 -7.98 4.19 -10.15
N ILE A 61 -8.96 3.28 -10.22
CA ILE A 61 -10.35 3.63 -10.56
C ILE A 61 -10.96 4.53 -9.46
N GLY A 62 -10.83 4.13 -8.19
CA GLY A 62 -11.37 4.87 -7.05
C GLY A 62 -10.80 6.28 -6.91
N THR A 63 -9.48 6.44 -7.05
CA THR A 63 -8.82 7.75 -7.04
C THR A 63 -9.25 8.60 -8.23
N LYS A 64 -9.41 8.00 -9.42
CA LYS A 64 -9.93 8.72 -10.59
C LYS A 64 -11.37 9.18 -10.38
N ALA A 65 -12.21 8.33 -9.78
CA ALA A 65 -13.58 8.67 -9.42
C ALA A 65 -13.62 9.83 -8.42
N ALA A 66 -12.78 9.80 -7.37
CA ALA A 66 -12.66 10.89 -6.41
C ALA A 66 -12.22 12.21 -7.09
N GLN A 67 -11.23 12.15 -7.99
CA GLN A 67 -10.81 13.32 -8.79
C GLN A 67 -11.95 13.91 -9.64
N LYS A 68 -12.85 13.05 -10.15
CA LYS A 68 -14.03 13.46 -10.92
C LYS A 68 -15.24 13.81 -10.04
N ARG A 69 -15.10 13.71 -8.71
CA ARG A 69 -16.16 13.93 -7.71
C ARG A 69 -17.33 12.96 -7.84
N PHE A 70 -17.04 11.73 -8.24
CA PHE A 70 -18.01 10.64 -8.28
C PHE A 70 -17.97 9.87 -6.97
N GLU A 71 -18.98 10.10 -6.13
CA GLU A 71 -19.07 9.51 -4.79
C GLU A 71 -19.35 8.00 -4.85
N GLU A 72 -20.24 7.55 -5.74
CA GLU A 72 -20.63 6.14 -5.81
C GLU A 72 -19.48 5.22 -6.24
N PRO A 73 -18.73 5.49 -7.34
CA PRO A 73 -17.61 4.63 -7.73
C PRO A 73 -16.42 4.72 -6.77
N ALA A 74 -16.17 5.88 -6.15
CA ALA A 74 -15.16 5.99 -5.09
C ALA A 74 -15.55 5.14 -3.87
N THR A 75 -16.82 5.15 -3.48
CA THR A 75 -17.35 4.34 -2.38
C THR A 75 -17.27 2.84 -2.72
N ALA A 76 -17.67 2.45 -3.94
CA ALA A 76 -17.58 1.07 -4.40
C ALA A 76 -16.13 0.55 -4.38
N ALA A 77 -15.16 1.38 -4.75
CA ALA A 77 -13.74 1.03 -4.66
C ALA A 77 -13.31 0.73 -3.21
N ILE A 78 -13.68 1.58 -2.25
CA ILE A 78 -13.39 1.36 -0.83
C ILE A 78 -14.06 0.08 -0.31
N GLU A 79 -15.31 -0.19 -0.71
CA GLU A 79 -16.03 -1.40 -0.29
C GLU A 79 -15.41 -2.68 -0.87
N ALA A 80 -14.99 -2.66 -2.13
CA ALA A 80 -14.25 -3.75 -2.73
C ALA A 80 -12.92 -4.01 -2.00
N LEU A 81 -12.16 -2.94 -1.72
CA LEU A 81 -10.90 -3.05 -0.97
C LEU A 81 -11.11 -3.57 0.46
N LYS A 82 -12.23 -3.20 1.11
CA LYS A 82 -12.59 -3.72 2.43
C LYS A 82 -12.74 -5.24 2.42
N GLU A 83 -13.54 -5.78 1.49
CA GLU A 83 -13.77 -7.23 1.41
C GLU A 83 -12.46 -7.98 1.17
N LEU A 84 -11.63 -7.51 0.24
CA LEU A 84 -10.32 -8.11 -0.04
C LEU A 84 -9.37 -8.02 1.17
N SER A 85 -9.46 -6.95 1.96
CA SER A 85 -8.68 -6.76 3.18
C SER A 85 -9.09 -7.72 4.28
N GLU A 86 -10.39 -7.89 4.52
CA GLU A 86 -10.92 -8.85 5.51
C GLU A 86 -10.48 -10.28 5.16
N MET A 87 -10.56 -10.67 3.89
CA MET A 87 -10.08 -11.97 3.43
C MET A 87 -8.56 -12.13 3.54
N SER A 88 -7.79 -11.10 3.20
CA SER A 88 -6.32 -11.14 3.30
C SER A 88 -5.86 -11.20 4.76
N LEU A 89 -6.59 -10.53 5.67
CA LEU A 89 -6.42 -10.68 7.12
C LEU A 89 -6.63 -12.13 7.52
N GLU A 90 -7.74 -12.76 7.15
CA GLU A 90 -8.01 -14.16 7.48
C GLU A 90 -6.86 -15.08 7.05
N LYS A 91 -6.36 -14.90 5.81
CA LYS A 91 -5.24 -15.66 5.22
C LYS A 91 -3.87 -15.35 5.81
N GLY A 92 -3.69 -14.19 6.45
CA GLY A 92 -2.38 -13.76 6.94
C GLY A 92 -1.47 -13.17 5.85
N TYR A 93 -2.04 -12.67 4.76
CA TYR A 93 -1.33 -12.11 3.61
C TYR A 93 -0.87 -10.68 3.86
N SER A 94 0.26 -10.55 4.56
CA SER A 94 0.81 -9.25 4.95
C SER A 94 1.13 -8.36 3.74
N ASN A 95 1.62 -8.93 2.63
CA ASN A 95 2.00 -8.13 1.47
C ASN A 95 0.78 -7.66 0.67
N ALA A 96 -0.22 -8.53 0.52
CA ALA A 96 -1.50 -8.11 -0.05
C ALA A 96 -2.17 -7.05 0.83
N LEU A 97 -2.16 -7.21 2.16
CA LEU A 97 -2.72 -6.24 3.09
C LEU A 97 -2.04 -4.87 3.03
N TRP A 98 -0.71 -4.84 2.91
CA TRP A 98 0.00 -3.59 2.72
C TRP A 98 -0.48 -2.87 1.44
N SER A 99 -0.59 -3.62 0.33
CA SER A 99 -1.06 -3.08 -0.96
C SER A 99 -2.51 -2.59 -0.88
N LEU A 100 -3.37 -3.31 -0.15
CA LEU A 100 -4.76 -2.95 0.08
C LEU A 100 -4.88 -1.73 1.00
N ALA A 101 -4.08 -1.63 2.07
CA ALA A 101 -4.04 -0.46 2.95
C ALA A 101 -3.63 0.79 2.18
N ARG A 102 -2.59 0.69 1.34
CA ARG A 102 -2.16 1.75 0.42
C ARG A 102 -3.28 2.14 -0.56
N ALA A 103 -3.98 1.17 -1.12
CA ALA A 103 -5.10 1.43 -2.01
C ALA A 103 -6.22 2.22 -1.31
N VAL A 104 -6.61 1.81 -0.10
CA VAL A 104 -7.63 2.48 0.72
C VAL A 104 -7.19 3.90 1.06
N GLN A 105 -5.93 4.08 1.46
CA GLN A 105 -5.33 5.38 1.74
C GLN A 105 -5.43 6.33 0.55
N GLU A 106 -5.00 5.91 -0.64
CA GLU A 106 -4.98 6.78 -1.82
C GLU A 106 -6.38 7.20 -2.28
N VAL A 107 -7.36 6.29 -2.21
CA VAL A 107 -8.76 6.60 -2.52
C VAL A 107 -9.37 7.51 -1.44
N GLY A 108 -9.17 7.19 -0.16
CA GLY A 108 -9.68 7.97 0.97
C GLY A 108 -9.10 9.39 1.05
N LYS A 109 -7.78 9.52 0.86
CA LYS A 109 -7.09 10.81 0.78
C LYS A 109 -7.58 11.64 -0.41
N GLY A 110 -7.76 11.01 -1.57
CA GLY A 110 -8.36 11.65 -2.74
C GLY A 110 -9.77 12.17 -2.46
N ALA A 111 -10.61 11.33 -1.85
CA ALA A 111 -11.97 11.70 -1.46
C ALA A 111 -11.98 12.89 -0.48
N ALA A 112 -11.14 12.86 0.56
CA ALA A 112 -11.00 13.97 1.50
C ALA A 112 -10.57 15.26 0.78
N HIS A 113 -9.54 15.20 -0.07
CA HIS A 113 -9.04 16.34 -0.85
C HIS A 113 -10.14 16.99 -1.71
N PHE A 114 -11.01 16.19 -2.30
CA PHE A 114 -12.11 16.67 -3.14
C PHE A 114 -13.44 16.87 -2.38
N LYS A 115 -13.42 16.80 -1.04
CA LYS A 115 -14.58 16.98 -0.15
C LYS A 115 -15.75 16.02 -0.44
N ILE A 116 -15.42 14.76 -0.70
CA ILE A 116 -16.40 13.68 -0.86
C ILE A 116 -16.39 12.84 0.42
N GLU A 117 -17.31 13.15 1.33
CA GLU A 117 -17.22 12.72 2.73
C GLU A 117 -17.42 11.21 2.90
N VAL A 118 -18.37 10.61 2.20
CA VAL A 118 -18.74 9.19 2.36
C VAL A 118 -17.55 8.24 2.10
N PRO A 119 -16.86 8.27 0.95
CA PRO A 119 -15.71 7.41 0.69
C PRO A 119 -14.52 7.74 1.61
N ALA A 120 -14.31 8.99 2.00
CA ALA A 120 -13.24 9.37 2.92
C ALA A 120 -13.47 8.77 4.32
N GLN A 121 -14.69 8.89 4.85
CA GLN A 121 -15.06 8.33 6.14
C GLN A 121 -15.02 6.79 6.13
N LYS A 122 -15.49 6.16 5.05
CA LYS A 122 -15.38 4.70 4.88
C LYS A 122 -13.93 4.25 4.82
N ALA A 123 -13.04 4.99 4.15
CA ALA A 123 -11.63 4.65 4.08
C ALA A 123 -10.98 4.61 5.47
N VAL A 124 -11.29 5.58 6.33
CA VAL A 124 -10.84 5.57 7.74
C VAL A 124 -11.28 4.30 8.46
N GLY A 125 -12.56 3.91 8.33
CA GLY A 125 -13.07 2.70 8.96
C GLY A 125 -12.43 1.41 8.42
N VAL A 126 -12.12 1.35 7.12
CA VAL A 126 -11.43 0.20 6.52
C VAL A 126 -9.97 0.12 7.01
N LEU A 127 -9.27 1.27 7.09
CA LEU A 127 -7.93 1.34 7.67
C LEU A 127 -7.93 0.92 9.14
N GLU A 128 -8.93 1.32 9.93
CA GLU A 128 -9.06 0.84 11.32
C GLU A 128 -9.14 -0.69 11.40
N ILE A 129 -9.96 -1.32 10.54
CA ILE A 129 -10.08 -2.78 10.45
C ILE A 129 -8.73 -3.42 10.10
N ILE A 130 -8.05 -2.91 9.07
CA ILE A 130 -6.74 -3.41 8.63
C ILE A 130 -5.72 -3.29 9.77
N GLY A 131 -5.62 -2.11 10.40
CA GLY A 131 -4.64 -1.84 11.44
C GLY A 131 -4.84 -2.71 12.68
N LEU A 132 -6.09 -2.83 13.17
CA LEU A 132 -6.41 -3.70 14.31
C LEU A 132 -6.14 -5.18 14.00
N GLY A 133 -6.50 -5.62 12.79
CA GLY A 133 -6.23 -6.98 12.33
C GLY A 133 -4.74 -7.27 12.17
N ALA A 134 -3.97 -6.29 11.66
CA ALA A 134 -2.52 -6.38 11.54
C ALA A 134 -1.85 -6.49 12.91
N VAL A 135 -2.30 -5.72 13.90
CA VAL A 135 -1.83 -5.82 15.29
C VAL A 135 -2.13 -7.22 15.87
N GLU A 136 -3.34 -7.75 15.68
CA GLU A 136 -3.72 -9.10 16.11
C GLU A 136 -2.80 -10.17 15.52
N LYS A 137 -2.41 -10.01 14.25
CA LYS A 137 -1.57 -10.95 13.51
C LYS A 137 -0.08 -10.63 13.56
N LYS A 138 0.33 -9.63 14.34
CA LYS A 138 1.73 -9.16 14.47
C LYS A 138 2.38 -8.78 13.13
N MET A 139 1.64 -8.10 12.27
CA MET A 139 2.11 -7.61 10.96
C MET A 139 2.63 -6.17 11.09
N GLU A 140 3.92 -6.03 11.40
CA GLU A 140 4.50 -4.75 11.80
C GLU A 140 4.39 -3.67 10.72
N VAL A 141 4.82 -4.01 9.51
CA VAL A 141 4.80 -3.10 8.35
C VAL A 141 3.37 -2.63 8.04
N VAL A 142 2.39 -3.54 8.11
CA VAL A 142 0.98 -3.18 7.85
C VAL A 142 0.44 -2.27 8.95
N THR A 143 0.76 -2.55 10.22
CA THR A 143 0.36 -1.67 11.34
C THR A 143 0.92 -0.26 11.17
N LEU A 144 2.23 -0.13 10.94
CA LEU A 144 2.90 1.17 10.76
C LEU A 144 2.37 1.94 9.54
N TRP A 145 2.17 1.24 8.42
CA TRP A 145 1.61 1.86 7.23
C TRP A 145 0.19 2.36 7.45
N THR A 146 -0.63 1.58 8.14
CA THR A 146 -2.04 1.95 8.38
C THR A 146 -2.17 3.16 9.28
N THR A 147 -1.31 3.30 10.30
CA THR A 147 -1.28 4.50 11.15
C THR A 147 -0.82 5.73 10.37
N LEU A 148 0.19 5.60 9.50
CA LEU A 148 0.60 6.68 8.59
C LEU A 148 -0.54 7.07 7.64
N ALA A 149 -1.24 6.09 7.07
CA ALA A 149 -2.35 6.33 6.16
C ALA A 149 -3.49 7.14 6.82
N LEU A 150 -3.80 6.83 8.08
CA LEU A 150 -4.78 7.58 8.87
C LEU A 150 -4.31 9.01 9.13
N GLU A 151 -3.04 9.23 9.45
CA GLU A 151 -2.48 10.58 9.65
C GLU A 151 -2.53 11.42 8.37
N GLU A 152 -2.28 10.82 7.19
CA GLU A 152 -2.40 11.56 5.93
C GLU A 152 -3.85 11.96 5.62
N ILE A 153 -4.82 11.08 5.91
CA ILE A 153 -6.24 11.40 5.74
C ILE A 153 -6.66 12.47 6.76
N ASP A 154 -6.20 12.40 8.01
CA ASP A 154 -6.40 13.45 9.02
C ASP A 154 -5.86 14.80 8.53
N PHE A 155 -4.60 14.82 8.08
CA PHE A 155 -3.95 16.03 7.58
C PHE A 155 -4.75 16.69 6.45
N VAL A 156 -5.10 15.92 5.41
CA VAL A 156 -5.86 16.44 4.26
C VAL A 156 -7.28 16.84 4.67
N SER A 157 -7.95 16.06 5.51
CA SER A 157 -9.29 16.40 6.02
C SER A 157 -9.29 17.69 6.83
N ASN A 158 -8.24 17.92 7.61
CA ASN A 158 -8.07 19.15 8.36
C ASN A 158 -7.87 20.36 7.43
N GLU A 159 -7.07 20.23 6.36
CA GLU A 159 -6.93 21.29 5.33
C GLU A 159 -8.25 21.58 4.61
N GLN A 160 -9.10 20.57 4.45
CA GLN A 160 -10.39 20.70 3.76
C GLN A 160 -11.55 21.09 4.68
N GLU A 161 -11.29 21.31 5.97
CA GLU A 161 -12.29 21.63 7.01
C GLU A 161 -13.36 20.53 7.17
N LEU A 162 -12.92 19.27 7.21
CA LEU A 162 -13.77 18.08 7.39
C LEU A 162 -13.59 17.49 8.81
N PRO A 163 -14.14 18.13 9.87
CA PRO A 163 -13.84 17.79 11.27
C PRO A 163 -14.28 16.38 11.65
N GLU A 164 -15.36 15.87 11.08
CA GLU A 164 -15.85 14.52 11.38
C GLU A 164 -14.86 13.44 10.92
N ILE A 165 -14.18 13.64 9.80
CA ILE A 165 -13.17 12.70 9.28
C ILE A 165 -11.86 12.84 10.08
N VAL A 166 -11.49 14.06 10.47
CA VAL A 166 -10.35 14.33 11.38
C VAL A 166 -10.53 13.57 12.70
N ASP A 167 -11.69 13.71 13.33
CA ASP A 167 -11.96 13.04 14.61
C ASP A 167 -11.98 11.52 14.45
N ALA A 168 -12.57 11.01 13.36
CA ALA A 168 -12.58 9.58 13.06
C ALA A 168 -11.17 9.02 12.83
N ALA A 169 -10.33 9.71 12.05
CA ALA A 169 -8.97 9.26 11.73
C ALA A 169 -8.09 9.21 13.00
N LYS A 170 -8.19 10.23 13.86
CA LYS A 170 -7.49 10.25 15.16
C LYS A 170 -7.97 9.14 16.09
N ALA A 171 -9.28 8.92 16.16
CA ALA A 171 -9.85 7.85 16.97
C ALA A 171 -9.37 6.46 16.51
N ALA A 172 -9.39 6.21 15.20
CA ALA A 172 -8.89 4.97 14.61
C ALA A 172 -7.40 4.76 14.88
N CYS A 173 -6.57 5.80 14.72
CA CYS A 173 -5.13 5.70 14.99
C CYS A 173 -4.86 5.39 16.47
N GLU A 174 -5.54 6.08 17.40
CA GLU A 174 -5.41 5.82 18.83
C GLU A 174 -5.91 4.43 19.23
N ALA A 175 -6.95 3.90 18.56
CA ALA A 175 -7.43 2.53 18.78
C ALA A 175 -6.37 1.49 18.39
N ILE A 176 -5.70 1.68 17.24
CA ILE A 176 -4.61 0.80 16.79
C ILE A 176 -3.42 0.87 17.77
N ILE A 177 -3.02 2.07 18.18
CA ILE A 177 -1.92 2.27 19.15
C ILE A 177 -2.22 1.55 20.46
N LYS A 178 -3.42 1.77 21.05
CA LYS A 178 -3.81 1.08 22.28
C LYS A 178 -3.79 -0.43 22.14
N SER A 179 -4.35 -0.96 21.04
CA SER A 179 -4.33 -2.40 20.80
C SER A 179 -2.90 -2.94 20.71
N SER A 180 -2.00 -2.19 20.07
CA SER A 180 -0.58 -2.54 19.96
C SER A 180 0.12 -2.54 21.33
N GLU A 181 -0.12 -1.52 22.15
CA GLU A 181 0.42 -1.40 23.51
C GLU A 181 -0.07 -2.54 24.41
N GLU A 182 -1.37 -2.83 24.40
CA GLU A 182 -1.99 -3.91 25.19
C GLU A 182 -1.40 -5.29 24.87
N LYS A 183 -1.00 -5.51 23.61
CA LYS A 183 -0.39 -6.75 23.14
C LYS A 183 1.14 -6.77 23.26
N GLY A 184 1.75 -5.66 23.69
CA GLY A 184 3.20 -5.49 23.73
C GLY A 184 3.86 -5.69 22.36
N PHE A 185 3.19 -5.24 21.30
CA PHE A 185 3.63 -5.46 19.92
C PHE A 185 4.58 -4.37 19.43
N ILE A 186 4.04 -3.21 19.03
CA ILE A 186 4.82 -2.03 18.63
C ILE A 186 4.56 -0.93 19.66
N ALA A 187 5.62 -0.31 20.16
CA ALA A 187 5.51 0.79 21.10
C ALA A 187 4.94 2.05 20.42
N ARG A 188 4.14 2.83 21.15
CA ARG A 188 3.60 4.12 20.67
C ARG A 188 4.69 5.03 20.10
N GLN A 189 5.85 5.08 20.74
CA GLN A 189 6.95 5.90 20.24
C GLN A 189 7.37 5.49 18.82
N GLN A 190 7.38 4.19 18.50
CA GLN A 190 7.71 3.74 17.14
C GLN A 190 6.62 4.16 16.15
N ILE A 191 5.34 3.98 16.51
CA ILE A 191 4.20 4.38 15.68
C ILE A 191 4.19 5.89 15.41
N GLU A 192 4.50 6.71 16.42
CA GLU A 192 4.50 8.19 16.29
C GLU A 192 5.79 8.76 15.65
N VAL A 193 6.88 8.00 15.63
CA VAL A 193 8.16 8.41 15.02
C VAL A 193 8.21 8.03 13.55
N TYR A 194 7.66 6.88 13.17
CA TYR A 194 7.77 6.35 11.81
C TYR A 194 7.17 7.28 10.75
N PRO A 195 5.95 7.84 10.92
CA PRO A 195 5.40 8.84 10.00
C PRO A 195 6.25 10.11 9.90
N LYS A 196 6.83 10.56 11.01
CA LYS A 196 7.70 11.75 11.05
C LYS A 196 9.01 11.51 10.29
N LEU A 197 9.60 10.32 10.44
CA LEU A 197 10.81 9.95 9.69
C LEU A 197 10.54 9.94 8.19
N ILE A 198 9.41 9.36 7.75
CA ILE A 198 9.02 9.37 6.34
C ILE A 198 8.81 10.79 5.86
N TYR A 199 8.05 11.61 6.59
CA TYR A 199 7.80 13.00 6.25
C TYR A 199 9.09 13.83 6.19
N ASP A 200 9.96 13.72 7.19
CA ASP A 200 11.22 14.45 7.24
C ASP A 200 12.18 14.00 6.15
N THR A 201 12.21 12.70 5.83
CA THR A 201 12.99 12.17 4.70
C THR A 201 12.45 12.75 3.39
N ILE A 202 11.15 12.65 3.13
CA ILE A 202 10.52 13.24 1.94
C ILE A 202 10.74 14.76 1.87
N LYS A 203 10.70 15.49 2.98
CA LYS A 203 10.89 16.94 3.03
C LYS A 203 12.36 17.33 2.81
N ASN A 204 13.29 16.61 3.42
CA ASN A 204 14.73 16.89 3.34
C ASN A 204 15.32 16.48 1.98
N PHE A 205 14.78 15.43 1.35
CA PHE A 205 15.16 15.00 0.01
C PHE A 205 14.23 15.58 -1.09
N GLY A 206 13.07 16.11 -0.73
CA GLY A 206 12.09 16.76 -1.63
C GLY A 206 12.52 18.13 -2.15
N GLY A 207 13.65 18.66 -1.69
CA GLY A 207 14.33 19.78 -2.35
C GLY A 207 14.90 19.45 -3.74
N TYR A 208 14.84 18.18 -4.16
CA TYR A 208 15.39 17.72 -5.44
C TYR A 208 14.38 17.37 -6.53
N GLN A 209 13.05 17.41 -6.31
CA GLN A 209 12.07 17.35 -7.40
C GLN A 209 10.64 17.62 -6.90
N ASP A 210 9.80 18.11 -7.81
CA ASP A 210 8.38 18.40 -7.67
C ASP A 210 7.55 17.24 -7.06
N LEU A 211 7.56 17.06 -5.74
CA LEU A 211 6.73 16.08 -5.02
C LEU A 211 5.34 16.62 -4.67
N ARG A 212 4.69 17.27 -5.64
CA ARG A 212 3.23 17.10 -5.74
C ARG A 212 3.04 15.68 -6.28
N PRO A 213 2.08 14.86 -5.79
CA PRO A 213 1.82 13.58 -6.43
C PRO A 213 1.65 13.80 -7.93
N SER A 214 2.51 13.19 -8.76
CA SER A 214 2.50 13.36 -10.23
C SER A 214 1.16 12.91 -10.84
N SER A 215 0.32 12.23 -10.07
CA SER A 215 -1.06 11.85 -10.38
C SER A 215 -2.05 13.01 -10.53
N TYR A 216 -1.61 14.26 -10.38
CA TYR A 216 -2.44 15.47 -10.58
C TYR A 216 -2.07 16.30 -11.83
N GLN A 217 -1.12 15.86 -12.67
CA GLN A 217 -0.90 16.46 -13.99
C GLN A 217 -1.40 15.51 -15.10
N ASP A 218 -2.04 16.08 -16.12
CA ASP A 218 -2.66 15.39 -17.25
C ASP A 218 -1.64 14.65 -18.16
N GLN A 219 -0.93 13.65 -17.62
CA GLN A 219 -0.16 12.68 -18.40
C GLN A 219 -0.70 11.28 -18.15
N ALA A 220 -0.79 10.50 -19.24
CA ALA A 220 -1.17 9.10 -19.19
C ALA A 220 -0.24 8.37 -18.21
N ASN A 221 -0.83 7.67 -17.24
CA ASN A 221 -0.13 6.86 -16.25
C ASN A 221 0.85 5.92 -16.96
N GLU A 222 2.15 6.24 -16.99
CA GLU A 222 3.15 5.21 -17.19
C GLU A 222 3.14 4.36 -15.92
N ALA A 223 2.90 3.06 -16.11
CA ALA A 223 2.68 2.09 -15.07
C ALA A 223 3.85 2.07 -14.07
N PHE A 224 3.65 2.69 -12.90
CA PHE A 224 4.47 2.41 -11.72
C PHE A 224 4.26 0.93 -11.38
N ARG A 225 5.28 0.10 -11.63
CA ARG A 225 5.30 -1.31 -11.24
C ARG A 225 5.95 -1.39 -9.87
N GLU A 226 5.20 -1.82 -8.86
CA GLU A 226 5.73 -2.05 -7.51
C GLU A 226 6.85 -3.11 -7.46
N GLU A 227 7.07 -3.86 -8.55
CA GLU A 227 8.23 -4.76 -8.73
C GLU A 227 9.55 -4.00 -8.55
N THR A 228 9.69 -2.74 -8.97
CA THR A 228 10.94 -2.00 -8.82
C THR A 228 11.30 -1.66 -7.37
N PHE A 229 10.34 -1.66 -6.43
CA PHE A 229 10.62 -1.35 -5.02
C PHE A 229 11.08 -2.58 -4.23
N PHE A 230 10.62 -3.78 -4.62
CA PHE A 230 11.03 -5.04 -3.98
C PHE A 230 12.14 -5.78 -4.74
N GLU A 231 12.39 -5.44 -6.02
CA GLU A 231 13.59 -5.90 -6.74
C GLU A 231 14.86 -5.23 -6.17
N GLU A 232 14.81 -3.95 -5.78
CA GLU A 232 15.95 -3.30 -5.10
C GLU A 232 16.27 -3.94 -3.73
N GLU A 233 15.28 -4.28 -2.90
CA GLU A 233 15.52 -4.99 -1.63
C GLU A 233 16.08 -6.41 -1.84
N ALA A 234 15.71 -7.10 -2.92
CA ALA A 234 16.22 -8.43 -3.22
C ALA A 234 17.64 -8.41 -3.81
N GLU A 235 17.96 -7.40 -4.62
CA GLU A 235 19.33 -7.17 -5.14
C GLU A 235 20.30 -6.78 -4.00
N ASP A 236 19.83 -6.05 -2.98
CA ASP A 236 20.64 -5.69 -1.81
C ASP A 236 20.92 -6.92 -0.90
N GLU A 237 19.96 -7.84 -0.73
CA GLU A 237 20.18 -9.11 0.02
C GLU A 237 21.08 -10.11 -0.74
N GLU A 238 21.02 -10.14 -2.08
CA GLU A 238 21.92 -10.95 -2.91
C GLU A 238 23.35 -10.38 -2.94
N ALA A 239 23.51 -9.05 -2.90
CA ALA A 239 24.83 -8.41 -2.83
C ALA A 239 25.53 -8.63 -1.49
N GLU A 240 24.81 -8.58 -0.36
CA GLU A 240 25.41 -8.86 0.96
C GLU A 240 25.82 -10.34 1.12
N THR A 241 25.14 -11.26 0.43
CA THR A 241 25.49 -12.70 0.46
C THR A 241 26.65 -13.03 -0.47
N GLU A 242 26.76 -12.38 -1.65
CA GLU A 242 27.93 -12.52 -2.52
C GLU A 242 29.20 -11.89 -1.91
N GLU A 243 29.11 -10.73 -1.22
CA GLU A 243 30.27 -10.15 -0.53
C GLU A 243 30.76 -11.04 0.62
N ALA A 244 29.85 -11.66 1.38
CA ALA A 244 30.20 -12.59 2.46
C ALA A 244 30.84 -13.90 1.95
N GLU A 245 30.39 -14.44 0.81
CA GLU A 245 31.00 -15.62 0.19
C GLU A 245 32.39 -15.32 -0.42
N THR A 246 32.62 -14.09 -0.90
CA THR A 246 33.96 -13.68 -1.38
C THR A 246 34.97 -13.45 -0.24
N GLU A 247 34.56 -12.93 0.93
CA GLU A 247 35.47 -12.79 2.08
C GLU A 247 35.83 -14.14 2.72
N GLU A 248 34.93 -15.13 2.73
CA GLU A 248 35.25 -16.50 3.18
C GLU A 248 36.17 -17.26 2.19
N ALA A 249 36.05 -17.00 0.88
CA ALA A 249 36.94 -17.61 -0.12
C ALA A 249 38.37 -17.04 -0.10
N GLU A 250 38.53 -15.72 0.10
CA GLU A 250 39.86 -15.10 0.20
C GLU A 250 40.61 -15.48 1.50
N THR A 251 39.88 -15.86 2.56
CA THR A 251 40.49 -16.32 3.82
C THR A 251 40.96 -17.78 3.76
N GLU A 252 40.29 -18.67 3.01
CA GLU A 252 40.76 -20.06 2.78
C GLU A 252 41.95 -20.15 1.79
N GLU A 253 42.05 -19.28 0.78
CA GLU A 253 43.21 -19.24 -0.12
C GLU A 253 44.48 -18.68 0.57
N ALA A 254 44.33 -17.75 1.53
CA ALA A 254 45.46 -17.21 2.30
C ALA A 254 46.06 -18.24 3.29
N GLU A 255 45.25 -19.14 3.87
CA GLU A 255 45.74 -20.19 4.78
C GLU A 255 46.42 -21.36 4.04
N THR A 256 46.12 -21.56 2.76
CA THR A 256 46.74 -22.62 1.95
C THR A 256 48.09 -22.21 1.35
N GLU A 257 48.31 -20.94 1.02
CA GLU A 257 49.64 -20.45 0.59
C GLU A 257 50.67 -20.35 1.73
N GLU A 258 50.25 -20.15 3.00
CA GLU A 258 51.19 -20.09 4.13
C GLU A 258 51.70 -21.48 4.57
N ALA A 259 51.03 -22.56 4.16
CA ALA A 259 51.43 -23.94 4.44
C ALA A 259 52.48 -24.49 3.45
N GLU A 260 52.51 -24.02 2.19
CA GLU A 260 53.47 -24.51 1.17
C GLU A 260 54.86 -23.84 1.24
N ASN A 261 55.01 -22.74 2.00
CA ASN A 261 56.29 -22.02 2.09
C ASN A 261 57.15 -22.38 3.32
N LYS A 262 56.74 -23.39 4.11
CA LYS A 262 57.52 -23.89 5.27
C LYS A 262 58.36 -25.14 5.01
N ASP A 263 58.32 -25.70 3.80
CA ASP A 263 59.08 -26.92 3.43
C ASP A 263 60.10 -26.71 2.28
N LYS A 264 60.68 -25.51 2.13
CA LYS A 264 61.84 -25.25 1.25
C LYS A 264 63.03 -24.64 1.97
#